data_AF-A0A0Q9D087-F1
#
_entry.id   AF-A0A0Q9D087-F1
#
_cell.length_a   1.000
_cell.length_b   1.000
_cell.length_c   1.000
_cell.angle_alpha   90.00
_cell.angle_beta   90.00
_cell.angle_gamma   90.00
#
_symmetry.space_group_name_H-M   'P 1'
#
loop_
_entity.id
_entity.type
_entity.pdbx_description
1 polymer ?
#
loop_
_entity_poly.entity_id
_entity_poly.type
_entity_poly.pdbx_seq_one_letter_code
_entity_poly.pdbx_strand_id
1 'polypeptide(L)'
;MKLFSFPLASLEKAVHKRVLTLPSPHREWFTERWAQKPYKKAFIENKAMPLVTLVAKGKTQDDAAFAELLQEWEVTFYDAEEEVLRPLIQGDGLLQLMQKNLPPERVQALLAKLTQRRLPADAAASAPTSSPQAAEPTID
;
A
#
# COMPACT_ATOMS: atom_id res chain seq x y z
N MET A 1 19.05 -11.73 19.04
CA MET A 1 17.74 -11.09 19.28
C MET A 1 16.68 -11.84 18.48
N LYS A 2 15.52 -12.12 19.08
CA LYS A 2 14.43 -12.87 18.42
C LYS A 2 13.78 -11.93 17.40
N LEU A 3 14.17 -12.06 16.12
CA LEU A 3 13.50 -11.37 15.01
C LEU A 3 12.00 -11.60 15.17
N PHE A 4 11.24 -10.53 15.25
CA PHE A 4 9.79 -10.57 15.32
C PHE A 4 9.28 -11.40 14.13
N SER A 5 8.72 -12.58 14.41
CA SER A 5 8.18 -13.44 13.36
C SER A 5 6.68 -13.24 13.32
N PHE A 6 6.24 -12.38 12.39
CA PHE A 6 4.82 -12.17 12.17
C PHE A 6 4.21 -13.38 11.46
N PRO A 7 3.03 -13.88 11.89
CA PRO A 7 2.43 -15.04 11.23
C PRO A 7 2.02 -14.74 9.79
N LEU A 8 2.74 -15.32 8.82
CA LEU A 8 2.52 -15.10 7.39
C LEU A 8 1.07 -15.37 6.96
N ALA A 9 0.46 -16.46 7.46
CA ALA A 9 -0.93 -16.79 7.19
C ALA A 9 -1.92 -15.71 7.68
N SER A 10 -1.60 -15.00 8.77
CA SER A 10 -2.43 -13.90 9.26
C SER A 10 -2.30 -12.67 8.37
N LEU A 11 -1.09 -12.40 7.89
CA LEU A 11 -0.83 -11.32 6.94
C LEU A 11 -1.56 -11.55 5.62
N GLU A 12 -1.43 -12.75 5.05
CA GLU A 12 -2.13 -13.14 3.82
C GLU A 12 -3.65 -13.01 3.95
N LYS A 13 -4.21 -13.48 5.07
CA LYS A 13 -5.64 -13.37 5.34
C LYS A 13 -6.10 -11.91 5.46
N ALA A 14 -5.33 -11.06 6.12
CA ALA A 14 -5.67 -9.64 6.25
C ALA A 14 -5.63 -8.93 4.89
N VAL A 15 -4.58 -9.17 4.10
CA VAL A 15 -4.47 -8.67 2.73
C VAL A 15 -5.66 -9.12 1.90
N HIS A 16 -5.98 -10.42 1.91
CA HIS A 16 -7.11 -10.95 1.15
C HIS A 16 -8.44 -10.30 1.58
N LYS A 17 -8.69 -10.12 2.87
CA LYS A 17 -9.89 -9.43 3.36
C LYS A 17 -9.97 -7.98 2.86
N ARG A 18 -8.85 -7.26 2.82
CA ARG A 18 -8.79 -5.89 2.32
C ARG A 18 -9.10 -5.81 0.84
N VAL A 19 -8.58 -6.74 0.05
CA VAL A 19 -8.87 -6.83 -1.39
C VAL A 19 -10.37 -6.91 -1.65
N LEU A 20 -11.11 -7.69 -0.86
CA LEU A 20 -12.57 -7.84 -1.01
C LEU A 20 -13.34 -6.53 -0.75
N THR A 21 -12.76 -5.60 0.01
CA THR A 21 -13.36 -4.30 0.35
C THR A 21 -12.89 -3.14 -0.53
N LEU A 22 -11.96 -3.39 -1.45
CA LEU A 22 -11.47 -2.35 -2.36
C LEU A 22 -12.59 -1.90 -3.32
N PRO A 23 -12.62 -0.61 -3.70
CA PRO A 23 -13.45 -0.16 -4.80
C PRO A 23 -12.91 -0.69 -6.15
N SER A 24 -13.79 -0.78 -7.15
CA SER A 24 -13.34 -0.92 -8.54
C SER A 24 -12.68 0.39 -9.00
N PRO A 25 -11.63 0.34 -9.84
CA PRO A 25 -11.06 -0.84 -10.51
C PRO A 25 -10.00 -1.61 -9.68
N HIS A 26 -9.61 -1.10 -8.50
CA HIS A 26 -8.51 -1.66 -7.70
C HIS A 26 -8.76 -3.10 -7.26
N ARG A 27 -9.99 -3.43 -6.87
CA ARG A 27 -10.37 -4.80 -6.50
C ARG A 27 -10.09 -5.80 -7.61
N GLU A 28 -10.49 -5.49 -8.84
CA GLU A 28 -10.39 -6.41 -9.99
C GLU A 28 -8.94 -6.63 -10.37
N TRP A 29 -8.18 -5.53 -10.51
CA TRP A 29 -6.75 -5.55 -10.79
C TRP A 29 -5.97 -6.39 -9.77
N PHE A 30 -6.26 -6.19 -8.48
CA PHE A 30 -5.56 -6.89 -7.41
C PHE A 30 -6.00 -8.34 -7.30
N THR A 31 -7.30 -8.65 -7.47
CA THR A 31 -7.80 -10.04 -7.40
C THR A 31 -7.17 -10.92 -8.47
N GLU A 32 -7.08 -10.43 -9.72
CA GLU A 32 -6.44 -11.15 -10.83
C GLU A 32 -4.98 -11.50 -10.51
N ARG A 33 -4.22 -10.54 -9.99
CA ARG A 33 -2.80 -10.73 -9.65
C ARG A 33 -2.63 -11.55 -8.38
N TRP A 34 -3.49 -11.38 -7.39
CA TRP A 34 -3.47 -12.11 -6.13
C TRP A 34 -3.70 -13.61 -6.31
N ALA A 35 -4.44 -14.02 -7.33
CA ALA A 35 -4.60 -15.42 -7.71
C ALA A 35 -3.28 -16.05 -8.23
N GLN A 36 -2.35 -15.23 -8.73
CA GLN A 36 -1.07 -15.70 -9.23
C GLN A 36 -0.10 -15.92 -8.06
N LYS A 37 0.26 -17.18 -7.81
CA LYS A 37 1.25 -17.57 -6.79
C LYS A 37 2.54 -16.72 -6.78
N PRO A 38 3.21 -16.45 -7.92
CA PRO A 38 4.44 -15.64 -7.91
C PRO A 38 4.18 -14.20 -7.45
N TYR A 39 3.09 -13.57 -7.89
CA TYR A 39 2.73 -12.22 -7.46
C TYR A 39 2.37 -12.17 -5.99
N LYS A 40 1.50 -13.07 -5.51
CA LYS A 40 1.13 -13.15 -4.09
C LYS A 40 2.36 -13.28 -3.20
N LYS A 41 3.29 -14.18 -3.54
CA LYS A 41 4.54 -14.39 -2.81
C LYS A 41 5.38 -13.11 -2.78
N ALA A 42 5.63 -12.52 -3.96
CA ALA A 42 6.43 -11.30 -4.06
C ALA A 42 5.80 -10.11 -3.31
N PHE A 43 4.48 -9.95 -3.37
CA PHE A 43 3.76 -8.92 -2.62
C PHE A 43 3.92 -9.11 -1.11
N ILE A 44 3.74 -10.33 -0.62
CA ILE A 44 3.91 -10.62 0.81
C ILE A 44 5.36 -10.40 1.26
N GLU A 45 6.33 -10.95 0.54
CA GLU A 45 7.74 -10.95 0.95
C GLU A 45 8.40 -9.57 0.80
N ASN A 46 8.10 -8.84 -0.28
CA ASN A 46 8.80 -7.59 -0.60
C ASN A 46 8.03 -6.33 -0.17
N LYS A 47 6.70 -6.44 0.04
CA LYS A 47 5.85 -5.27 0.36
C LYS A 47 5.19 -5.39 1.72
N ALA A 48 4.35 -6.40 1.92
CA ALA A 48 3.56 -6.48 3.16
C ALA A 48 4.41 -6.83 4.39
N MET A 49 5.33 -7.80 4.31
CA MET A 49 6.16 -8.20 5.45
C MET A 49 7.19 -7.14 5.87
N PRO A 50 7.87 -6.44 4.94
CA PRO A 50 8.73 -5.32 5.31
C PRO A 50 7.94 -4.18 5.95
N LEU A 51 6.71 -3.91 5.51
CA LEU A 51 5.85 -2.94 6.18
C LEU A 51 5.58 -3.31 7.64
N VAL A 52 5.22 -4.57 7.91
CA VAL A 52 5.05 -5.08 9.29
C VAL A 52 6.33 -4.91 10.11
N THR A 53 7.48 -5.19 9.49
CA THR A 53 8.79 -5.04 10.12
C THR A 53 9.10 -3.59 10.46
N LEU A 54 8.81 -2.65 9.55
CA LEU A 54 8.96 -1.21 9.77
C LEU A 54 8.05 -0.73 10.91
N VAL A 55 6.79 -1.16 10.94
CA VAL A 55 5.87 -0.84 12.04
C VAL A 55 6.39 -1.40 13.37
N ALA A 56 6.94 -2.61 13.40
CA ALA A 56 7.51 -3.20 14.60
C ALA A 56 8.77 -2.45 15.08
N LYS A 57 9.70 -2.19 14.16
CA LYS A 57 10.97 -1.52 14.44
C LYS A 57 10.81 -0.03 14.73
N GLY A 58 9.82 0.61 14.12
CA GLY A 58 9.45 2.01 14.37
C GLY A 58 8.97 2.29 15.80
N LYS A 59 8.92 1.30 16.68
CA LYS A 59 8.66 1.50 18.12
C LYS A 59 9.92 1.55 18.97
N THR A 60 10.98 0.89 18.50
CA THR A 60 12.16 0.58 19.30
C THR A 60 13.44 1.20 18.75
N GLN A 61 13.49 1.47 17.44
CA GLN A 61 14.60 2.14 16.80
C GLN A 61 14.52 3.66 17.01
N ASP A 62 15.66 4.33 17.01
CA ASP A 62 15.74 5.79 16.87
C ASP A 62 15.37 6.23 15.44
N ASP A 63 15.27 7.54 15.24
CA ASP A 63 14.79 8.11 13.98
C ASP A 63 15.78 7.90 12.82
N ALA A 64 17.09 7.89 13.08
CA ALA A 64 18.09 7.68 12.05
C ALA A 64 18.05 6.23 11.54
N ALA A 65 18.02 5.26 12.47
CA ALA A 65 17.89 3.85 12.11
C ALA A 65 16.55 3.54 11.42
N PHE A 66 15.46 4.20 11.81
CA PHE A 66 14.17 4.05 11.11
C PHE A 66 14.22 4.62 9.69
N ALA A 67 14.84 5.79 9.50
CA ALA A 67 14.99 6.39 8.18
C ALA A 67 15.82 5.49 7.24
N GLU A 68 16.88 4.87 7.73
CA GLU A 68 17.69 3.90 6.97
C GLU A 68 16.83 2.69 6.54
N LEU A 69 16.08 2.09 7.47
CA LEU A 69 15.17 0.98 7.13
C LEU A 69 14.11 1.38 6.09
N LEU A 70 13.62 2.62 6.15
CA LEU A 70 12.64 3.14 5.20
C LEU A 70 13.28 3.39 3.82
N GLN A 71 14.57 3.72 3.77
CA GLN A 71 15.35 3.83 2.55
C GLN A 71 15.65 2.46 1.94
N GLU A 72 16.08 1.49 2.76
CA GLU A 72 16.32 0.10 2.36
C GLU A 72 15.07 -0.58 1.78
N TRP A 73 13.89 -0.17 2.25
CA TRP A 73 12.62 -0.60 1.65
C TRP A 73 12.39 0.12 0.30
N GLU A 74 13.22 -0.21 -0.69
CA GLU A 74 13.17 0.34 -2.04
C GLU A 74 12.22 -0.47 -2.93
N VAL A 75 10.92 -0.20 -2.80
CA VAL A 75 9.88 -0.81 -3.62
C VAL A 75 8.95 0.24 -4.23
N THR A 76 8.32 -0.11 -5.34
CA THR A 76 7.26 0.68 -5.99
C THR A 76 5.90 0.05 -5.75
N PHE A 77 4.87 0.90 -5.68
CA PHE A 77 3.49 0.47 -5.49
C PHE A 77 2.64 0.84 -6.70
N TYR A 78 1.71 -0.06 -7.02
CA TYR A 78 0.54 0.27 -7.84
C TYR A 78 -0.55 0.84 -6.94
N ASP A 79 -1.47 1.65 -7.49
CA ASP A 79 -2.55 2.27 -6.70
C ASP A 79 -3.37 1.24 -5.90
N ALA A 80 -3.68 0.09 -6.50
CA ALA A 80 -4.43 -0.97 -5.82
C ALA A 80 -3.67 -1.59 -4.64
N GLU A 81 -2.34 -1.61 -4.69
CA GLU A 81 -1.50 -2.11 -3.59
C GLU A 81 -1.44 -1.11 -2.43
N GLU A 82 -1.37 0.19 -2.73
CA GLU A 82 -1.45 1.24 -1.71
C GLU A 82 -2.78 1.17 -0.96
N GLU A 83 -3.90 1.01 -1.67
CA GLU A 83 -5.23 0.92 -1.06
C GLU A 83 -5.38 -0.30 -0.13
N VAL A 84 -4.62 -1.37 -0.38
CA VAL A 84 -4.55 -2.54 0.51
C VAL A 84 -3.70 -2.28 1.75
N LEU A 85 -2.53 -1.64 1.58
CA LEU A 85 -1.54 -1.46 2.65
C LEU A 85 -1.85 -0.26 3.54
N ARG A 86 -2.46 0.79 3.00
CA ARG A 86 -2.76 2.04 3.71
C ARG A 86 -3.61 1.84 4.97
N PRO A 87 -4.73 1.08 4.95
CA PRO A 87 -5.50 0.80 6.16
C PRO A 87 -4.67 0.05 7.21
N LEU A 88 -3.77 -0.84 6.79
CA LEU A 88 -2.90 -1.57 7.71
C LEU A 88 -1.97 -0.61 8.46
N ILE A 89 -1.52 0.49 7.85
CA ILE A 89 -0.68 1.53 8.48
C ILE A 89 -1.50 2.46 9.39
N GLN A 90 -2.75 2.72 9.02
CA GLN A 90 -3.67 3.59 9.76
C GLN A 90 -4.32 2.91 10.97
N GLY A 91 -3.93 1.68 11.29
CA GLY A 91 -4.38 0.97 12.48
C GLY A 91 -5.63 0.12 12.27
N ASP A 92 -5.94 -0.24 11.02
CA ASP A 92 -6.99 -1.20 10.75
C ASP A 92 -6.55 -2.61 11.20
N GLY A 93 -7.20 -3.10 12.25
CA GLY A 93 -7.30 -4.50 12.67
C GLY A 93 -5.97 -5.23 12.95
N LEU A 94 -5.26 -5.62 11.89
CA LEU A 94 -4.12 -6.53 11.98
C LEU A 94 -2.91 -5.93 12.71
N LEU A 95 -2.57 -4.67 12.38
CA LEU A 95 -1.38 -4.00 12.92
C LEU A 95 -1.70 -3.01 14.04
N GLN A 96 -2.98 -2.86 14.41
CA GLN A 96 -3.44 -1.91 15.42
C GLN A 96 -2.69 -2.06 16.74
N LEU A 97 -2.53 -3.29 17.24
CA LEU A 97 -1.79 -3.57 18.47
C LEU A 97 -0.29 -3.27 18.34
N MET A 98 0.27 -3.50 17.14
CA MET A 98 1.68 -3.20 16.87
C MET A 98 1.90 -1.69 16.84
N GLN A 99 0.95 -0.90 16.33
CA GLN A 99 1.04 0.55 16.27
C GLN A 99 0.78 1.26 17.59
N LYS A 100 0.33 0.54 18.62
CA LYS A 100 0.24 1.08 19.98
C LYS A 100 1.64 1.58 20.40
N ASN A 101 1.83 2.90 20.41
CA ASN A 101 3.08 3.65 20.63
C ASN A 101 3.99 3.88 19.40
N LEU A 102 3.51 3.69 18.18
CA LEU A 102 4.24 4.16 16.98
C LEU A 102 4.10 5.69 16.89
N PRO A 103 5.20 6.46 16.80
CA PRO A 103 5.13 7.90 16.64
C PRO A 103 4.33 8.29 15.39
N PRO A 104 3.49 9.34 15.46
CA PRO A 104 2.66 9.75 14.34
C PRO A 104 3.49 10.17 13.12
N GLU A 105 4.69 10.73 13.33
CA GLU A 105 5.61 11.08 12.26
C GLU A 105 6.07 9.85 11.46
N ARG A 106 6.25 8.71 12.12
CA ARG A 106 6.63 7.44 11.46
C ARG A 106 5.45 6.85 10.69
N VAL A 107 4.24 6.97 11.22
CA VAL A 107 3.00 6.64 10.47
C VAL A 107 2.93 7.46 9.19
N GLN A 108 3.15 8.78 9.28
CA GLN A 108 3.15 9.67 8.11
C GLN A 108 4.27 9.34 7.13
N ALA A 109 5.48 9.02 7.61
CA ALA A 109 6.59 8.61 6.75
C ALA A 109 6.28 7.31 5.97
N LEU A 110 5.62 6.33 6.61
CA LEU A 110 5.18 5.11 5.94
C LEU A 110 4.10 5.38 4.89
N LEU A 111 3.13 6.24 5.20
CA LEU A 111 2.09 6.65 4.23
C LEU A 111 2.70 7.42 3.06
N ALA A 112 3.62 8.34 3.33
CA ALA A 112 4.34 9.08 2.30
C ALA A 112 5.14 8.14 1.39
N LYS A 113 5.81 7.14 1.97
CA LYS A 113 6.58 6.13 1.23
C LYS A 113 5.71 5.32 0.27
N LEU A 114 4.48 4.96 0.67
CA LEU A 114 3.54 4.28 -0.24
C LEU A 114 3.27 5.13 -1.50
N THR A 115 3.16 6.45 -1.35
CA THR A 115 2.81 7.39 -2.43
C THR A 115 4.00 7.91 -3.24
N GLN A 116 5.24 7.81 -2.72
CA GLN A 116 6.40 8.55 -3.25
C GLN A 116 6.96 8.04 -4.59
N ARG A 117 6.78 6.76 -4.91
CA ARG A 117 7.23 6.14 -6.18
C ARG A 117 6.11 5.29 -6.76
N ARG A 118 5.01 5.96 -7.10
CA ARG A 118 3.89 5.38 -7.84
C ARG A 118 4.36 4.99 -9.23
N LEU A 119 4.25 3.70 -9.55
CA LEU A 119 4.18 3.32 -10.96
C LEU A 119 2.82 3.83 -11.45
N PRO A 120 2.75 4.58 -12.57
CA PRO A 120 1.45 4.89 -13.14
C PRO A 120 0.71 3.57 -13.32
N ALA A 121 -0.57 3.51 -12.96
CA ALA A 121 -1.44 2.33 -13.17
C ALA A 121 -1.62 1.97 -14.67
N ASP A 122 -0.78 2.51 -15.54
CA ASP A 122 -0.83 2.60 -16.99
C ASP A 122 -2.08 3.35 -17.46
N ALA A 123 -1.93 4.63 -17.84
CA ALA A 123 -2.76 5.54 -18.68
C ALA A 123 -4.28 5.30 -18.98
N ALA A 124 -4.99 4.33 -18.42
CA ALA A 124 -6.25 3.84 -18.99
C ALA A 124 -7.15 3.20 -17.93
N ALA A 125 -7.62 3.99 -16.97
CA ALA A 125 -8.88 3.70 -16.31
C ALA A 125 -9.59 5.02 -15.98
N SER A 126 -10.08 5.65 -17.04
CA SER A 126 -11.22 6.57 -16.99
C SER A 126 -11.01 7.85 -16.16
N ALA A 127 -10.18 8.76 -16.67
CA ALA A 127 -10.59 10.16 -16.56
C ALA A 127 -11.88 10.31 -17.39
N PRO A 128 -13.02 10.74 -16.84
CA PRO A 128 -14.05 11.30 -17.69
C PRO A 128 -13.44 12.56 -18.27
N THR A 129 -13.05 12.50 -19.54
CA THR A 129 -12.95 13.70 -20.36
C THR A 129 -14.31 14.37 -20.26
N SER A 130 -14.41 15.36 -19.38
CA SER A 130 -15.48 16.34 -19.44
C SER A 130 -15.34 16.99 -20.80
N SER A 131 -16.06 16.46 -21.78
CA SER A 131 -16.32 17.12 -23.03
C SER A 131 -17.41 18.14 -22.73
N PRO A 132 -17.14 19.45 -22.72
CA PRO A 132 -18.20 20.39 -23.03
C PRO A 132 -18.50 20.22 -24.52
N GLN A 133 -19.58 19.48 -24.77
CA GLN A 133 -20.26 19.40 -26.04
C GLN A 133 -20.64 20.80 -26.55
N ALA A 134 -20.30 21.03 -27.82
CA ALA A 134 -20.99 21.85 -28.82
C ALA A 134 -21.22 23.35 -28.55
N ALA A 135 -20.55 24.17 -29.38
CA ALA A 135 -21.19 25.29 -30.08
C ALA A 135 -20.31 25.73 -31.27
N GLU A 136 -20.43 25.07 -32.42
CA GLU A 136 -20.51 25.80 -33.69
C GLU A 136 -22.00 26.05 -33.97
N PRO A 137 -22.44 27.01 -34.82
CA PRO A 137 -21.66 27.86 -35.74
C PRO A 137 -22.04 29.36 -35.64
N THR A 138 -21.25 30.28 -36.21
CA THR A 138 -21.80 31.24 -37.19
C THR A 138 -20.68 31.97 -37.94
N ILE A 139 -20.92 32.07 -39.24
CA ILE A 139 -20.23 32.84 -40.26
C ILE A 139 -20.38 34.35 -39.97
N ASP A 140 -19.31 35.12 -40.22
CA ASP A 140 -19.31 36.36 -41.01
C ASP A 140 -17.91 36.56 -41.64
#